data_AF-A0A2V6JLT4-F1
#
_entry.id   AF-A0A2V6JLT4-F1
#
_cell.length_a   1.000
_cell.length_b   1.000
_cell.length_c   1.000
_cell.angle_alpha   90.00
_cell.angle_beta   90.00
_cell.angle_gamma   90.00
#
_symmetry.space_group_name_H-M   'P 1'
#
loop_
_entity.id
_entity.type
_entity.pdbx_description
1 polymer ?
#
loop_
_entity_poly.entity_id
_entity_poly.type
_entity_poly.pdbx_seq_one_letter_code
_entity_poly.pdbx_strand_id
1 'polypeptide(L)'
;WAKPELPTKDLVDPVTRDTPIFVERYDGHEALANSAAMKLAGINAKTADVPGGVIVRDSSGNPTGIFKDAAQELIYKAIPAMSHDQRLRAARGALKHAASLGVTSVQHMNPEFADVAAYSELAEKGELTTRI
;
A
#
# COMPACT_ATOMS: atom_id res chain seq x y z
N TRP A 1 -4.31 25.55 19.85
CA TRP A 1 -3.59 24.36 19.34
C TRP A 1 -2.73 24.80 18.18
N ALA A 2 -1.44 24.45 18.18
CA ALA A 2 -0.59 24.66 17.02
C ALA A 2 -1.12 23.83 15.85
N LYS A 3 -1.02 24.37 14.63
CA LYS A 3 -1.46 23.66 13.43
C LYS A 3 -0.54 22.45 13.23
N PRO A 4 -1.06 21.22 13.14
CA PRO A 4 -0.19 20.05 12.97
C PRO A 4 0.56 20.15 11.63
N GLU A 5 1.88 19.97 11.68
CA GLU A 5 2.73 19.92 10.50
C GLU A 5 2.73 18.49 9.93
N LEU A 6 2.58 18.39 8.61
CA LEU A 6 2.63 17.10 7.92
C LEU A 6 4.09 16.65 7.78
N PRO A 7 4.38 15.33 7.89
CA PRO A 7 5.71 14.84 7.60
C PRO A 7 6.03 15.05 6.12
N THR A 8 7.28 15.32 5.79
CA THR A 8 7.76 15.37 4.41
C THR A 8 8.66 14.18 4.13
N LYS A 9 8.95 13.93 2.86
CA LYS A 9 9.92 12.95 2.39
C LYS A 9 11.29 13.11 3.09
N ASP A 10 11.64 14.31 3.54
CA ASP A 10 12.93 14.62 4.17
C ASP A 10 13.07 13.93 5.55
N LEU A 11 11.96 13.52 6.16
CA LEU A 11 11.96 12.69 7.37
C LEU A 11 12.53 11.29 7.13
N VAL A 12 12.34 10.74 5.92
CA VAL A 12 12.64 9.33 5.60
C VAL A 12 13.75 9.16 4.57
N ASP A 13 13.91 10.10 3.63
CA ASP A 13 14.94 10.07 2.59
C ASP A 13 16.35 9.75 3.15
N PRO A 14 16.81 10.33 4.28
CA PRO A 14 18.14 10.04 4.83
C PRO A 14 18.35 8.59 5.29
N VAL A 15 17.28 7.88 5.67
CA VAL A 15 17.35 6.52 6.22
C VAL A 15 16.92 5.45 5.23
N THR A 16 16.24 5.82 4.14
CA THR A 16 15.73 4.86 3.14
C THR A 16 16.63 4.72 1.91
N ARG A 17 17.52 5.69 1.65
CA ARG A 17 18.38 5.71 0.44
C ARG A 17 17.54 5.47 -0.83
N ASP A 18 17.88 4.44 -1.60
CA ASP A 18 17.19 4.07 -2.85
C ASP A 18 16.00 3.11 -2.66
N THR A 19 15.66 2.76 -1.42
CA THR A 19 14.48 1.91 -1.15
C THR A 19 13.20 2.75 -1.25
N PRO A 20 12.29 2.46 -2.18
CA PRO A 20 11.02 3.16 -2.30
C PRO A 20 10.14 2.88 -1.08
N ILE A 21 9.57 3.93 -0.50
CA ILE A 21 8.67 3.83 0.65
C ILE A 21 7.39 4.59 0.34
N PHE A 22 6.25 3.97 0.66
CA PHE A 22 4.93 4.57 0.63
C PHE A 22 4.18 4.13 1.89
N VAL A 23 3.89 5.07 2.80
CA VAL A 23 3.27 4.80 4.09
C VAL A 23 1.95 5.54 4.19
N GLU A 24 0.87 4.78 4.28
CA GLU A 24 -0.48 5.31 4.44
C GLU A 24 -0.75 5.73 5.89
N ARG A 25 -1.43 6.85 6.06
CA ARG A 25 -1.96 7.31 7.34
C ARG A 25 -3.14 6.42 7.72
N TYR A 26 -3.36 6.26 9.02
CA TYR A 26 -4.39 5.39 9.59
C TYR A 26 -5.81 5.55 8.99
N ASP A 27 -6.20 6.75 8.55
CA ASP A 27 -7.52 7.00 7.99
C ASP A 27 -7.63 6.70 6.48
N GLY A 28 -6.54 6.30 5.82
CA GLY A 28 -6.51 5.96 4.40
C GLY A 28 -6.56 7.16 3.45
N HIS A 29 -6.61 8.39 3.96
CA HIS A 29 -6.83 9.59 3.15
C HIS A 29 -5.54 10.33 2.80
N GLU A 30 -4.40 9.96 3.41
CA GLU A 30 -3.11 10.57 3.14
C GLU A 30 -2.01 9.51 3.19
N ALA A 31 -0.97 9.67 2.37
CA ALA A 31 0.20 8.81 2.42
C ALA A 31 1.49 9.58 2.14
N LEU A 32 2.58 9.12 2.76
CA LEU A 32 3.93 9.64 2.58
C LEU A 32 4.72 8.75 1.62
N ALA A 33 5.07 9.30 0.45
CA ALA A 33 6.03 8.72 -0.48
C ALA A 33 7.39 9.41 -0.35
N ASN A 34 8.47 8.63 -0.30
CA ASN A 34 9.82 9.18 -0.34
C ASN A 34 10.27 9.55 -1.76
N SER A 35 11.45 10.14 -1.90
CA SER A 35 12.00 10.56 -3.20
C SER A 35 12.15 9.38 -4.18
N ALA A 36 12.54 8.20 -3.70
CA ALA A 36 12.69 7.00 -4.53
C ALA A 36 11.35 6.50 -5.08
N ALA A 37 10.30 6.46 -4.27
CA ALA A 37 8.94 6.09 -4.69
C ALA A 37 8.37 7.09 -5.70
N MET A 38 8.49 8.38 -5.44
CA MET A 38 8.06 9.42 -6.38
C MET A 38 8.78 9.34 -7.73
N LYS A 39 10.09 9.07 -7.71
CA LYS A 39 10.89 8.88 -8.93
C LYS A 39 10.39 7.69 -9.75
N LEU A 40 10.11 6.55 -9.12
CA LEU A 40 9.55 5.37 -9.80
C LEU A 40 8.17 5.63 -10.39
N ALA A 41 7.34 6.41 -9.69
CA ALA A 41 6.02 6.82 -10.15
C ALA A 41 6.05 7.98 -11.17
N GLY A 42 7.23 8.49 -11.53
CA GLY A 42 7.36 9.60 -12.49
C GLY A 42 6.87 10.96 -11.96
N ILE A 43 6.72 11.11 -10.65
CA ILE A 43 6.21 12.33 -10.01
C ILE A 43 7.30 13.39 -9.94
N ASN A 44 6.94 14.61 -10.34
CA ASN A 44 7.81 15.77 -10.29
C ASN A 44 6.98 17.06 -10.11
N ALA A 45 7.65 18.22 -10.04
CA ALA A 45 7.00 19.53 -9.84
C ALA A 45 5.96 19.88 -10.91
N LYS A 46 6.02 19.29 -12.12
CA LYS A 46 5.06 19.50 -13.21
C LYS A 46 3.89 18.52 -13.19
N THR A 47 3.92 17.50 -12.34
CA THR A 47 2.78 16.59 -12.19
C THR A 47 1.59 17.39 -11.70
N ALA A 48 0.47 17.37 -12.42
CA ALA A 48 -0.75 18.06 -12.01
C ALA A 48 -1.45 17.28 -10.89
N ASP A 49 -2.26 17.99 -10.09
CA ASP A 49 -3.21 17.32 -9.20
C ASP A 49 -4.30 16.60 -10.03
N VAL A 50 -4.93 15.60 -9.40
CA VAL A 50 -5.99 14.79 -10.03
C VAL A 50 -7.34 15.13 -9.41
N PRO A 51 -8.47 14.97 -10.14
CA PRO A 51 -9.79 15.16 -9.55
C PRO A 51 -9.96 14.30 -8.29
N GLY A 52 -10.36 14.94 -7.18
CA GLY A 52 -10.54 14.27 -5.89
C GLY A 52 -9.24 13.89 -5.17
N GLY A 53 -8.10 14.47 -5.54
CA GLY A 53 -6.83 14.23 -4.87
C GLY A 53 -5.89 15.43 -4.93
N VAL A 54 -4.96 15.52 -3.98
CA VAL A 54 -4.00 16.63 -3.88
C VAL A 54 -2.60 16.10 -3.66
N ILE A 55 -1.62 16.60 -4.41
CA ILE A 55 -0.21 16.43 -4.11
C ILE A 55 0.23 17.64 -3.28
N VAL A 56 0.67 17.43 -2.04
CA VAL A 56 1.10 18.56 -1.20
C VAL A 56 2.46 19.05 -1.67
N ARG A 57 2.58 20.35 -1.94
CA ARG A 57 3.81 20.98 -2.44
C ARG A 57 4.39 21.96 -1.43
N ASP A 58 5.71 22.11 -1.47
CA ASP A 58 6.43 23.13 -0.72
C ASP A 58 6.25 24.53 -1.36
N SER A 59 6.86 25.56 -0.77
CA SER A 59 6.82 26.94 -1.28
C SER A 59 7.47 27.12 -2.65
N SER A 60 8.29 26.17 -3.09
CA SER A 60 8.96 26.16 -4.39
C SER A 60 8.19 25.34 -5.44
N GLY A 61 7.05 24.77 -5.07
CA GLY A 61 6.22 23.95 -5.96
C GLY A 61 6.69 22.50 -6.10
N ASN A 62 7.64 22.03 -5.28
CA ASN A 62 8.08 20.64 -5.32
C ASN A 62 7.15 19.76 -4.47
N PRO A 63 6.83 18.53 -4.92
CA PRO A 63 6.10 17.57 -4.10
C PRO A 63 6.83 17.28 -2.79
N THR A 64 6.13 17.45 -1.67
CA THR A 64 6.65 17.19 -0.31
C THR A 64 6.76 15.70 0.01
N GLY A 65 6.14 14.84 -0.80
CA GLY A 65 5.94 13.42 -0.52
C GLY A 65 4.55 13.08 0.01
N ILE A 66 3.71 14.06 0.37
CA ILE A 66 2.34 13.79 0.82
C ILE A 66 1.35 13.79 -0.35
N PHE A 67 0.61 12.69 -0.47
CA PHE A 67 -0.47 12.49 -1.43
C PHE A 67 -1.78 12.27 -0.69
N LYS A 68 -2.82 13.01 -1.08
CA LYS A 68 -4.15 12.94 -0.45
C LYS A 68 -5.17 12.30 -1.39
N ASP A 69 -6.03 11.47 -0.83
CA ASP A 69 -7.17 10.85 -1.51
C ASP A 69 -6.77 10.25 -2.87
N ALA A 70 -7.42 10.64 -3.97
CA ALA A 70 -7.17 10.07 -5.30
C ALA A 70 -5.74 10.28 -5.81
N ALA A 71 -4.96 11.20 -5.24
CA ALA A 71 -3.57 11.40 -5.64
C ALA A 71 -2.66 10.23 -5.22
N GLN A 72 -3.07 9.44 -4.22
CA GLN A 72 -2.34 8.24 -3.81
C GLN A 72 -2.23 7.22 -4.96
N GLU A 73 -3.23 7.17 -5.84
CA GLU A 73 -3.27 6.29 -7.02
C GLU A 73 -2.10 6.53 -7.98
N LEU A 74 -1.54 7.74 -8.00
CA LEU A 74 -0.35 8.05 -8.79
C LEU A 74 0.87 7.24 -8.32
N ILE A 75 0.98 6.96 -7.02
CA ILE A 75 2.03 6.13 -6.46
C ILE A 75 1.66 4.65 -6.53
N TYR A 76 0.42 4.28 -6.22
CA TYR A 76 -0.04 2.88 -6.26
C TYR A 76 0.24 2.20 -7.61
N LYS A 77 0.09 2.92 -8.74
CA LYS A 77 0.39 2.40 -10.09
C LYS A 77 1.83 1.97 -10.32
N ALA A 78 2.77 2.49 -9.54
CA ALA A 78 4.17 2.09 -9.62
C ALA A 78 4.50 0.89 -8.72
N ILE A 79 3.57 0.49 -7.85
CA ILE A 79 3.75 -0.66 -6.96
C ILE A 79 3.46 -1.93 -7.77
N PRO A 80 4.42 -2.87 -7.87
CA PRO A 80 4.19 -4.12 -8.57
C PRO A 80 3.14 -4.96 -7.84
N ALA A 81 2.33 -5.69 -8.59
CA ALA A 81 1.42 -6.67 -8.03
C ALA A 81 2.19 -7.73 -7.21
N MET A 82 1.56 -8.26 -6.17
CA MET A 82 2.13 -9.37 -5.40
C MET A 82 2.41 -10.57 -6.30
N SER A 83 3.59 -11.16 -6.16
CA SER A 83 3.88 -12.46 -6.77
C SER A 83 2.98 -13.55 -6.18
N HIS A 84 2.83 -14.64 -6.93
CA HIS A 84 2.06 -15.80 -6.46
C HIS A 84 2.56 -16.32 -5.10
N ASP A 85 3.88 -16.44 -4.93
CA ASP A 85 4.48 -16.88 -3.67
C ASP A 85 4.24 -15.91 -2.51
N GLN A 86 4.26 -14.59 -2.78
CA GLN A 86 3.92 -13.58 -1.76
C GLN A 86 2.48 -13.73 -1.31
N ARG A 87 1.56 -13.94 -2.25
CA ARG A 87 0.13 -14.11 -2.00
C ARG A 87 -0.15 -15.39 -1.21
N LEU A 88 0.47 -16.50 -1.59
CA LEU A 88 0.42 -17.76 -0.84
C LEU A 88 0.95 -17.60 0.60
N ARG A 89 2.05 -16.87 0.80
CA ARG A 89 2.56 -16.57 2.16
C ARG A 89 1.57 -15.72 2.97
N ALA A 90 0.99 -14.70 2.35
CA ALA A 90 -0.01 -13.85 3.01
C ALA A 90 -1.27 -14.66 3.40
N ALA A 91 -1.78 -15.48 2.48
CA ALA A 91 -2.93 -16.35 2.72
C ALA A 91 -2.67 -17.32 3.88
N ARG A 92 -1.52 -18.01 3.90
CA ARG A 92 -1.13 -18.89 5.03
C ARG A 92 -1.05 -18.13 6.36
N GLY A 93 -0.50 -16.91 6.34
CA GLY A 93 -0.44 -16.05 7.52
C GLY A 93 -1.82 -15.72 8.07
N ALA A 94 -2.73 -15.29 7.20
CA ALA A 94 -4.11 -14.97 7.56
C ALA A 94 -4.89 -16.20 8.07
N LEU A 95 -4.81 -17.32 7.36
CA LEU A 95 -5.42 -18.61 7.74
C LEU A 95 -4.94 -19.08 9.12
N LYS A 96 -3.62 -19.04 9.35
CA LYS A 96 -3.02 -19.39 10.64
C LYS A 96 -3.50 -18.47 11.75
N HIS A 97 -3.56 -17.16 11.50
CA HIS A 97 -4.04 -16.19 12.49
C HIS A 97 -5.51 -16.41 12.84
N ALA A 98 -6.37 -16.58 11.84
CA ALA A 98 -7.79 -16.88 12.03
C ALA A 98 -7.99 -18.16 12.85
N ALA A 99 -7.32 -19.25 12.47
CA ALA A 99 -7.39 -20.51 13.21
C ALA A 99 -6.88 -20.39 14.65
N SER A 100 -5.84 -19.57 14.90
CA SER A 100 -5.33 -19.34 16.26
C SER A 100 -6.33 -18.65 17.18
N LEU A 101 -7.33 -17.97 16.61
CA LEU A 101 -8.43 -17.30 17.32
C LEU A 101 -9.71 -18.16 17.35
N GLY A 102 -9.67 -19.40 16.85
CA GLY A 102 -10.84 -20.29 16.76
C GLY A 102 -11.82 -19.93 15.63
N VAL A 103 -11.44 -19.04 14.71
CA VAL A 103 -12.26 -18.73 13.53
C VAL A 103 -12.20 -19.92 12.58
N THR A 104 -13.35 -20.48 12.21
CA THR A 104 -13.43 -21.69 11.36
C THR A 104 -13.93 -21.41 9.94
N SER A 105 -14.41 -20.20 9.67
CA SER A 105 -14.90 -19.75 8.36
C SER A 105 -14.61 -18.26 8.18
N VAL A 106 -14.11 -17.88 7.02
CA VAL A 106 -13.89 -16.50 6.60
C VAL A 106 -14.57 -16.30 5.26
N GLN A 107 -15.05 -15.10 4.97
CA GLN A 107 -15.53 -14.73 3.63
C GLN A 107 -14.63 -13.59 3.14
N HIS A 108 -13.80 -13.84 2.12
CA HIS A 108 -12.93 -12.81 1.57
C HIS A 108 -13.72 -11.93 0.61
N MET A 109 -13.97 -10.69 1.02
CA MET A 109 -14.67 -9.70 0.19
C MET A 109 -13.71 -9.02 -0.79
N ASN A 110 -14.14 -8.91 -2.05
CA ASN A 110 -13.37 -8.34 -3.17
C ASN A 110 -12.06 -9.07 -3.50
N PRO A 111 -12.05 -10.41 -3.66
CA PRO A 111 -10.84 -11.11 -4.05
C PRO A 111 -10.47 -10.81 -5.50
N GLU A 112 -9.16 -10.76 -5.79
CA GLU A 112 -8.65 -10.89 -7.14
C GLU A 112 -8.70 -12.37 -7.59
N PHE A 113 -8.68 -12.64 -8.91
CA PHE A 113 -8.55 -14.01 -9.40
C PHE A 113 -7.30 -14.72 -8.88
N ALA A 114 -6.22 -13.98 -8.64
CA ALA A 114 -5.00 -14.50 -8.05
C ALA A 114 -5.18 -14.95 -6.59
N ASP A 115 -6.08 -14.31 -5.82
CA ASP A 115 -6.41 -14.75 -4.46
C ASP A 115 -7.18 -16.08 -4.50
N VAL A 116 -8.16 -16.19 -5.41
CA VAL A 116 -8.90 -17.44 -5.61
C VAL A 116 -7.97 -18.57 -6.01
N ALA A 117 -7.04 -18.34 -6.94
CA ALA A 117 -6.04 -19.32 -7.34
C ALA A 117 -5.14 -19.76 -6.16
N ALA A 118 -4.74 -18.82 -5.30
CA ALA A 118 -3.98 -19.14 -4.09
C ALA A 118 -4.80 -20.02 -3.13
N TYR A 119 -6.09 -19.74 -2.92
CA TYR A 119 -6.96 -20.60 -2.10
C TYR A 119 -7.18 -21.98 -2.71
N SER A 120 -7.37 -22.08 -4.03
CA SER A 120 -7.49 -23.36 -4.72
C SER A 120 -6.26 -24.22 -4.54
N GLU A 121 -5.06 -23.66 -4.70
CA GLU A 121 -3.81 -24.40 -4.48
C GLU A 121 -3.67 -24.87 -3.02
N LEU A 122 -3.99 -24.01 -2.06
CA LEU A 122 -3.96 -24.39 -0.64
C LEU A 122 -4.99 -25.48 -0.33
N ALA A 123 -6.16 -25.45 -0.97
CA ALA A 123 -7.18 -26.49 -0.82
C ALA A 123 -6.70 -27.84 -1.35
N GLU A 124 -6.12 -27.87 -2.55
CA GLU A 124 -5.55 -29.07 -3.18
C GLU A 124 -4.44 -29.69 -2.32
N LYS A 125 -3.65 -28.85 -1.64
CA LYS A 125 -2.59 -29.28 -0.72
C LYS A 125 -3.09 -29.65 0.68
N GLY A 126 -4.37 -29.46 0.99
CA GLY A 126 -4.92 -29.67 2.33
C GLY A 126 -4.40 -28.67 3.38
N GLU A 127 -3.96 -27.48 2.94
CA GLU A 127 -3.35 -26.45 3.79
C GLU A 127 -4.36 -25.38 4.27
N LEU A 128 -5.63 -25.46 3.87
CA LEU A 128 -6.67 -24.57 4.40
C LEU A 128 -7.01 -24.92 5.85
N THR A 129 -6.61 -24.06 6.79
CA THR A 129 -6.94 -24.22 8.22
C THR A 129 -8.32 -23.67 8.60
N THR A 130 -8.96 -22.94 7.70
CA THR A 130 -10.33 -22.40 7.84
C THR A 130 -11.06 -22.52 6.51
N ARG A 131 -12.40 -22.60 6.53
CA ARG A 131 -13.22 -22.49 5.31
C ARG A 131 -13.14 -21.07 4.75
N ILE A 132 -13.02 -20.95 3.44
CA ILE A 132 -13.04 -19.69 2.69
C ILE A 132 -14.27 -19.69 1.81
#